data_AF-A0A1H0X6U3-F1
#
_entry.id   AF-A0A1H0X6U3-F1
#
_cell.length_a   1.000
_cell.length_b   1.000
_cell.length_c   1.000
_cell.angle_alpha   90.00
_cell.angle_beta   90.00
_cell.angle_gamma   90.00
#
_symmetry.space_group_name_H-M   'P 1'
#
loop_
_entity.id
_entity.type
_entity.pdbx_description
1 polymer ?
#
loop_
_entity_poly.entity_id
_entity_poly.type
_entity_poly.pdbx_seq_one_letter_code
_entity_poly.pdbx_strand_id
1 'polypeptide(L)'
;MKKAILVLVLIIGSVYQAFAQQNGKTKHMIISILEKSGKPIFGRTPPNVFITRDDTVQVQKYVEFNLKVKASEQEAAHENQIMQLLEPYYIGGWKLVSVSPAQTFNVDDNEDMTRFFFTKDE
;
A
#
# COMPACT_ATOMS: atom_id res chain seq x y z
N MET A 1 15.05 -0.80 -42.62
CA MET A 1 14.73 -1.10 -41.21
C MET A 1 15.08 0.13 -40.33
N LYS A 2 14.17 1.09 -40.13
CA LYS A 2 14.36 2.27 -39.23
C LYS A 2 13.01 2.85 -38.73
N LYS A 3 12.06 2.01 -38.34
CA LYS A 3 10.74 2.48 -37.82
C LYS A 3 10.28 1.83 -36.51
N ALA A 4 11.07 0.92 -35.93
CA ALA A 4 10.67 0.16 -34.74
C ALA A 4 11.06 0.81 -33.40
N ILE A 5 11.91 1.83 -33.39
CA ILE A 5 12.48 2.39 -32.16
C ILE A 5 11.62 3.51 -31.55
N LEU A 6 10.73 4.14 -32.33
CA LEU A 6 9.97 5.31 -31.87
C LEU A 6 8.81 4.95 -30.91
N VAL A 7 8.36 3.69 -30.90
CA VAL A 7 7.20 3.26 -30.10
C VAL A 7 7.57 2.95 -28.64
N LEU A 8 8.82 2.57 -28.37
CA LEU A 8 9.23 2.23 -27.00
C LEU A 8 9.38 3.45 -26.08
N VAL A 9 9.69 4.62 -26.62
CA VAL A 9 9.89 5.85 -25.82
C VAL A 9 8.54 6.44 -25.36
N LEU A 10 7.47 6.25 -26.13
CA LEU A 10 6.13 6.74 -25.79
C LEU A 10 5.50 6.01 -24.58
N ILE A 11 5.79 4.72 -24.41
CA ILE A 11 5.21 3.92 -23.31
C ILE A 11 5.91 4.22 -21.98
N ILE A 12 7.20 4.57 -21.99
CA ILE A 12 7.92 4.93 -20.76
C ILE A 12 7.56 6.36 -20.33
N GLY A 13 7.28 7.26 -21.29
CA GLY A 13 6.84 8.63 -21.01
C GLY A 13 5.45 8.73 -20.38
N SER A 14 4.51 7.84 -20.74
CA SER A 14 3.13 7.90 -20.23
C SER A 14 2.99 7.46 -18.77
N VAL A 15 3.88 6.59 -18.27
CA VAL A 15 3.87 6.19 -16.85
C VAL A 15 4.37 7.35 -15.98
N TYR A 16 5.40 8.08 -16.42
CA TYR A 16 5.91 9.25 -15.69
C TYR A 16 5.06 10.51 -15.85
N GLN A 17 4.41 10.74 -17.00
CA GLN A 17 3.57 11.92 -17.19
C GLN A 17 2.21 11.86 -16.46
N ALA A 18 1.70 10.67 -16.15
CA ALA A 18 0.54 10.53 -15.26
C ALA A 18 0.83 11.02 -13.82
N PHE A 19 2.09 11.01 -13.36
CA PHE A 19 2.47 11.56 -12.06
C PHE A 19 2.58 13.10 -12.03
N ALA A 20 2.69 13.76 -13.19
CA ALA A 20 2.98 15.19 -13.24
C ALA A 20 1.73 16.08 -13.32
N GLN A 21 0.55 15.53 -13.64
CA GLN A 21 -0.59 16.36 -14.06
C GLN A 21 -1.72 16.54 -13.02
N GLN A 22 -1.57 16.08 -11.77
CA GLN A 22 -2.59 16.27 -10.72
C GLN A 22 -2.03 16.79 -9.38
N ASN A 23 -0.83 17.38 -9.40
CA ASN A 23 -0.31 18.10 -8.24
C ASN A 23 -1.23 19.27 -7.85
N GLY A 24 -1.87 19.14 -6.68
CA GLY A 24 -2.20 20.31 -5.85
C GLY A 24 -3.44 20.27 -4.97
N LYS A 25 -4.33 19.25 -5.03
CA LYS A 25 -5.61 19.31 -4.29
C LYS A 25 -6.04 18.07 -3.51
N THR A 26 -5.28 17.00 -3.56
CA THR A 26 -5.62 15.80 -2.80
C THR A 26 -5.42 16.05 -1.31
N LYS A 27 -6.51 16.30 -0.59
CA LYS A 27 -6.50 16.57 0.86
C LYS A 27 -6.69 15.31 1.69
N HIS A 28 -7.24 14.26 1.09
CA HIS A 28 -7.57 13.02 1.78
C HIS A 28 -6.95 11.82 1.09
N MET A 29 -6.51 10.85 1.89
CA MET A 29 -5.95 9.61 1.42
C MET A 29 -6.35 8.49 2.37
N ILE A 30 -6.65 7.32 1.80
CA ILE A 30 -6.96 6.10 2.53
C ILE A 30 -5.87 5.09 2.20
N ILE A 31 -5.19 4.60 3.22
CA ILE A 31 -4.29 3.46 3.10
C ILE A 31 -5.00 2.25 3.69
N SER A 32 -5.19 1.21 2.89
CA SER A 32 -5.76 -0.07 3.33
C SER A 32 -4.66 -1.12 3.32
N ILE A 33 -4.43 -1.76 4.46
CA ILE A 33 -3.53 -2.90 4.60
C ILE A 33 -4.42 -4.13 4.75
N LEU A 34 -4.36 -5.01 3.77
CA LEU A 34 -5.02 -6.31 3.78
C LEU A 34 -3.98 -7.36 4.18
N GLU A 35 -4.24 -8.00 5.30
CA GLU A 35 -3.42 -9.08 5.84
C GLU A 35 -4.08 -10.40 5.49
N LYS A 36 -3.42 -11.18 4.63
CA LYS A 36 -3.89 -12.52 4.28
C LYS A 36 -3.27 -13.51 5.25
N SER A 37 -4.04 -13.97 6.23
CA SER A 37 -3.62 -15.08 7.09
C SER A 37 -3.81 -16.42 6.36
N GLY A 38 -3.11 -16.60 5.23
CA GLY A 38 -3.16 -17.84 4.48
C GLY A 38 -2.17 -18.88 5.01
N LYS A 39 -2.57 -20.16 4.99
CA LYS A 39 -1.61 -21.27 5.12
C LYS A 39 -0.52 -21.09 4.06
N PRO A 40 0.76 -21.29 4.40
CA PRO A 40 1.84 -21.12 3.44
C PRO A 40 1.61 -22.05 2.23
N ILE A 41 1.43 -21.44 1.05
CA ILE A 41 1.30 -22.19 -0.20
C ILE A 41 2.74 -22.47 -0.66
N PHE A 42 3.15 -23.75 -0.70
CA PHE A 42 4.52 -24.17 -1.02
C PHE A 42 5.61 -23.58 -0.09
N GLY A 43 5.32 -23.45 1.21
CA GLY A 43 6.31 -22.98 2.19
C GLY A 43 6.56 -21.46 2.17
N ARG A 44 5.75 -20.69 1.42
CA ARG A 44 5.77 -19.23 1.45
C ARG A 44 4.44 -18.70 1.98
N THR A 45 4.50 -17.86 3.01
CA THR A 45 3.33 -17.12 3.49
C THR A 45 2.87 -16.19 2.37
N PRO A 46 1.56 -16.15 2.03
CA PRO A 46 1.09 -15.23 1.02
C PRO A 46 1.42 -13.79 1.43
N PRO A 47 1.84 -12.93 0.49
CA PRO A 47 2.18 -11.55 0.81
C PRO A 47 0.94 -10.77 1.22
N ASN A 48 1.11 -9.85 2.17
CA ASN A 48 0.11 -8.86 2.51
C ASN A 48 -0.04 -7.85 1.36
N VAL A 49 -1.25 -7.32 1.21
CA VAL A 49 -1.58 -6.38 0.14
C VAL A 49 -1.74 -4.99 0.75
N PHE A 50 -0.91 -4.07 0.30
CA PHE A 50 -0.94 -2.68 0.69
C PHE A 50 -1.56 -1.86 -0.43
N ILE A 51 -2.66 -1.17 -0.14
CA ILE A 51 -3.42 -0.37 -1.11
C ILE A 51 -3.46 1.06 -0.62
N THR A 52 -2.85 1.98 -1.38
CA THR A 52 -3.04 3.41 -1.19
C THR A 52 -4.07 3.89 -2.18
N ARG A 53 -5.08 4.62 -1.70
CA ARG A 53 -6.06 5.27 -2.53
C ARG A 53 -6.17 6.72 -2.12
N ASP A 54 -6.08 7.60 -3.10
CA ASP A 54 -6.52 8.97 -2.96
C ASP A 54 -7.70 9.25 -3.91
N ASP A 55 -8.13 10.50 -4.01
CA ASP A 55 -9.27 10.90 -4.84
C ASP A 55 -9.09 10.62 -6.33
N THR A 56 -7.86 10.37 -6.77
CA THR A 56 -7.46 10.34 -8.18
C THR A 56 -6.74 9.04 -8.60
N VAL A 57 -6.05 8.37 -7.67
CA VAL A 57 -5.16 7.25 -7.96
C VAL A 57 -5.32 6.16 -6.91
N GLN A 58 -5.34 4.91 -7.38
CA GLN A 58 -5.15 3.73 -6.55
C GLN A 58 -3.81 3.08 -6.89
N VAL A 59 -2.94 2.96 -5.88
CA VAL A 59 -1.67 2.25 -5.95
C VAL A 59 -1.77 0.98 -5.11
N GLN A 60 -1.47 -0.17 -5.71
CA GLN A 60 -1.41 -1.45 -5.01
C GLN A 60 0.02 -1.97 -5.00
N LYS A 61 0.49 -2.40 -3.83
CA LYS A 61 1.80 -2.97 -3.61
C LYS A 61 1.68 -4.26 -2.79
N TYR A 62 2.40 -5.29 -3.18
CA TYR A 62 2.52 -6.52 -2.39
C TYR A 62 3.71 -6.39 -1.44
N VAL A 63 3.50 -6.68 -0.16
CA VAL A 63 4.52 -6.60 0.89
C VAL A 63 4.52 -7.92 1.66
N GLU A 64 5.67 -8.56 1.76
CA GLU A 64 5.82 -9.77 2.57
C GLU A 64 6.16 -9.38 4.02
N PHE A 65 5.28 -9.71 4.96
CA PHE A 65 5.56 -9.54 6.39
C PHE A 65 6.40 -10.73 6.85
N ASN A 66 7.73 -10.58 6.81
CA ASN A 66 8.65 -11.60 7.30
C ASN A 66 9.18 -11.21 8.69
N LEU A 67 8.37 -11.45 9.70
CA LEU A 67 8.70 -11.16 11.10
C LEU A 67 9.62 -12.27 11.66
N LYS A 68 10.92 -12.17 11.40
CA LYS A 68 11.93 -13.08 11.97
C LYS A 68 12.29 -12.69 13.41
N VAL A 69 11.31 -12.73 14.31
CA VAL A 69 11.47 -12.38 15.72
C VAL A 69 10.94 -13.48 16.62
N LYS A 70 11.23 -13.40 17.92
CA LYS A 70 10.65 -14.33 18.90
C LYS A 70 9.15 -14.10 19.00
N ALA A 71 8.38 -15.14 19.34
CA ALA A 71 6.93 -15.03 19.51
C ALA A 71 6.51 -13.93 20.49
N SER A 72 7.28 -13.70 21.56
CA SER A 72 7.05 -12.62 22.54
C SER A 72 7.23 -11.21 21.98
N GLU A 73 7.89 -11.06 20.83
CA GLU A 73 8.21 -9.78 20.20
C GLU A 73 7.41 -9.57 18.90
N GLN A 74 6.55 -10.53 18.55
CA GLN A 74 5.89 -10.58 17.25
C GLN A 74 4.92 -9.42 17.05
N GLU A 75 4.17 -9.05 18.09
CA GLU A 75 3.23 -7.91 18.08
C GLU A 75 3.98 -6.59 17.82
N ALA A 76 5.02 -6.31 18.61
CA ALA A 76 5.83 -5.11 18.44
C ALA A 76 6.53 -5.06 17.07
N ALA A 77 6.99 -6.21 16.55
CA ALA A 77 7.62 -6.27 15.24
C ALA A 77 6.61 -6.05 14.09
N HIS A 78 5.37 -6.53 14.26
CA HIS A 78 4.26 -6.29 13.34
C HIS A 78 3.89 -4.81 13.29
N GLU A 79 3.70 -4.18 14.45
CA GLU A 79 3.42 -2.74 14.54
C GLU A 79 4.54 -1.91 13.90
N ASN A 80 5.80 -2.26 14.16
CA ASN A 80 6.94 -1.59 13.55
C ASN A 80 6.95 -1.70 12.01
N GLN A 81 6.59 -2.85 11.45
CA GLN A 81 6.48 -3.00 9.99
C GLN A 81 5.36 -2.15 9.41
N ILE A 82 4.20 -2.10 10.07
CA ILE A 82 3.12 -1.19 9.66
C ILE A 82 3.59 0.26 9.71
N MET A 83 4.26 0.67 10.79
CA MET A 83 4.79 2.02 10.92
C MET A 83 5.82 2.35 9.84
N GLN A 84 6.70 1.43 9.48
CA GLN A 84 7.65 1.60 8.36
C GLN A 84 6.95 1.76 7.01
N LEU A 85 5.83 1.06 6.79
CA LEU A 85 5.03 1.23 5.57
C LEU A 85 4.34 2.59 5.52
N LEU A 86 3.94 3.13 6.67
CA LEU A 86 3.26 4.42 6.77
C LEU A 86 4.23 5.61 6.87
N GLU A 87 5.49 5.37 7.27
CA GLU A 87 6.54 6.39 7.46
C GLU A 87 6.68 7.37 6.28
N PRO A 88 6.72 6.93 5.01
CA PRO A 88 6.87 7.84 3.88
C PRO A 88 5.74 8.87 3.78
N TYR A 89 4.54 8.53 4.24
CA TYR A 89 3.38 9.43 4.19
C TYR A 89 3.47 10.48 5.29
N TYR A 90 3.90 10.09 6.50
CA TYR A 90 4.18 11.05 7.57
C TYR A 90 5.29 12.04 7.15
N ILE A 91 6.39 11.55 6.55
CA ILE A 91 7.46 12.41 6.01
C ILE A 91 6.92 13.31 4.89
N GLY A 92 5.99 12.81 4.08
CA GLY A 92 5.28 13.56 3.04
C GLY A 92 4.29 14.62 3.53
N GLY A 93 4.18 14.82 4.85
CA GLY A 93 3.30 15.81 5.48
C GLY A 93 1.86 15.35 5.67
N TRP A 94 1.57 14.07 5.48
CA TRP A 94 0.26 13.51 5.78
C TRP A 94 0.08 13.28 7.28
N LYS A 95 -1.08 13.64 7.80
CA LYS A 95 -1.50 13.47 9.19
C LYS A 95 -2.54 12.37 9.27
N LEU A 96 -2.29 11.38 10.12
CA LEU A 96 -3.27 10.34 10.42
C LEU A 96 -4.43 10.96 11.21
N VAL A 97 -5.65 10.80 10.69
CA VAL A 97 -6.89 11.28 11.30
C VAL A 97 -7.53 10.17 12.12
N SER A 98 -7.63 8.96 11.55
CA SER A 98 -8.24 7.82 12.20
C SER A 98 -7.76 6.49 11.62
N VAL A 99 -7.99 5.43 12.38
CA VAL A 99 -7.76 4.04 11.98
C VAL A 99 -9.08 3.29 12.15
N SER A 100 -9.45 2.48 11.16
CA SER A 100 -10.63 1.61 11.24
C SER A 100 -10.25 0.19 10.87
N PRO A 101 -10.54 -0.81 11.72
CA PRO A 101 -10.60 -2.18 11.24
C PRO A 101 -11.77 -2.31 10.24
N ALA A 102 -11.60 -3.16 9.25
CA ALA A 102 -12.61 -3.51 8.28
C ALA A 102 -12.46 -4.99 7.97
N GLN A 103 -13.53 -5.76 8.12
CA GLN A 103 -13.54 -7.13 7.61
C GLN A 103 -13.85 -7.07 6.11
N THR A 104 -13.10 -7.83 5.32
CA THR A 104 -13.48 -8.06 3.93
C THR A 104 -14.72 -8.95 3.90
N PHE A 105 -15.70 -8.63 3.05
CA PHE A 105 -16.98 -9.35 2.94
C PHE A 105 -16.87 -10.78 2.37
N ASN A 106 -15.66 -11.35 2.27
CA ASN A 106 -15.46 -12.74 1.88
C ASN A 106 -15.46 -13.63 3.12
N VAL A 107 -16.52 -14.43 3.25
CA VAL A 107 -16.83 -15.26 4.42
C VAL A 107 -15.85 -16.43 4.62
N ASP A 108 -15.01 -16.73 3.62
CA ASP A 108 -14.09 -17.89 3.62
C ASP A 108 -12.61 -17.54 3.75
N ASP A 109 -12.23 -16.26 3.66
CA ASP A 109 -10.83 -15.83 3.76
C ASP A 109 -10.64 -15.08 5.08
N ASN A 110 -9.76 -15.58 5.95
CA ASN A 110 -9.30 -14.88 7.17
C ASN A 110 -8.45 -13.65 6.77
N GLU A 111 -9.12 -12.69 6.14
CA GLU A 111 -8.58 -11.48 5.57
C GLU A 111 -8.94 -10.31 6.49
N ASP A 112 -7.96 -9.88 7.27
CA ASP A 112 -8.09 -8.71 8.11
C ASP A 112 -7.64 -7.49 7.30
N MET A 113 -8.51 -6.48 7.17
CA MET A 113 -8.16 -5.21 6.54
C MET A 113 -8.16 -4.10 7.59
N THR A 114 -7.08 -3.33 7.62
CA THR A 114 -7.00 -2.12 8.45
C THR A 114 -6.88 -0.90 7.54
N ARG A 115 -7.73 0.11 7.77
CA ARG A 115 -7.76 1.36 7.01
C ARG A 115 -7.21 2.50 7.86
N PHE A 116 -6.28 3.24 7.28
CA PHE A 116 -5.67 4.43 7.85
C PHE A 116 -6.12 5.64 7.02
N PHE A 117 -6.79 6.58 7.66
CA PHE A 117 -7.30 7.78 7.03
C PHE A 117 -6.34 8.93 7.27
N PHE A 118 -5.81 9.50 6.18
CA PHE A 118 -4.84 10.57 6.22
C PHE A 118 -5.42 11.86 5.64
N THR A 119 -4.98 12.99 6.19
CA THR A 119 -5.23 14.32 5.66
C THR A 119 -3.93 15.07 5.46
N LYS A 120 -3.90 16.03 4.54
CA LYS A 120 -2.78 16.96 4.38
C LYS A 120 -3.29 18.39 4.41
N ASP A 121 -2.62 19.24 5.16
CA ASP A 121 -2.86 20.68 5.10
C ASP A 121 -2.19 21.19 3.82
N GLU A 122 -3.01 21.77 2.94
CA GLU A 122 -2.73 22.26 1.56
C GLU A 122 -1.28 22.16 1.04
#